data_AF-A0A957YZR4-F1
#
_entry.id   AF-A0A957YZR4-F1
#
_cell.length_a   1.000
_cell.length_b   1.000
_cell.length_c   1.000
_cell.angle_alpha   90.00
_cell.angle_beta   90.00
_cell.angle_gamma   90.00
#
_symmetry.space_group_name_H-M   'P 1'
#
loop_
_entity.id
_entity.type
_entity.pdbx_description
1 polymer ?
#
loop_
_entity_poly.entity_id
_entity_poly.type
_entity_poly.pdbx_seq_one_letter_code
_entity_poly.pdbx_strand_id
1 'polypeptide(L)' 'MNLYAISDLHLGYSVNRQALAQLPAYPNDWLIVAGDVGETEAQFVDALQLLTSRFAQVLWVPGNHDLWTLPND' A
#
# COMPACT_ATOMS: atom_id res chain seq x y z
N MET A 1 17.20 -2.34 11.61
CA MET A 1 16.76 -1.21 10.77
C MET A 1 17.11 -1.56 9.34
N ASN A 2 16.15 -2.14 8.65
CA ASN A 2 16.18 -2.41 7.24
C ASN A 2 15.25 -1.43 6.51
N LEU A 3 15.54 -1.19 5.24
CA LEU A 3 14.66 -0.46 4.32
C LEU A 3 14.18 -1.43 3.26
N TYR A 4 12.87 -1.68 3.22
CA TYR A 4 12.22 -2.49 2.22
C TYR A 4 11.57 -1.62 1.14
N ALA A 5 11.27 -2.23 -0.01
CA ALA A 5 10.52 -1.59 -1.09
C ALA A 5 9.59 -2.60 -1.76
N ILE A 6 8.41 -2.12 -2.15
CA ILE A 6 7.42 -2.83 -2.96
C ILE A 6 6.68 -1.83 -3.85
N SER A 7 6.12 -2.29 -4.96
CA SER A 7 5.22 -1.53 -5.84
C SER A 7 4.06 -2.43 -6.26
N ASP A 8 3.09 -1.88 -6.99
CA ASP A 8 2.09 -2.65 -7.72
C ASP A 8 1.27 -3.59 -6.82
N LEU A 9 0.81 -3.06 -5.69
CA LEU A 9 -0.05 -3.82 -4.77
C LEU A 9 -1.40 -4.15 -5.43
N HIS A 10 -1.88 -3.31 -6.34
CA HIS A 10 -3.11 -3.48 -7.12
C HIS A 10 -4.25 -4.06 -6.27
N LEU A 11 -4.63 -3.34 -5.23
CA LEU A 11 -5.58 -3.80 -4.22
C LEU A 11 -7.02 -3.92 -4.73
N GLY A 12 -7.29 -3.71 -6.03
CA GLY A 12 -8.51 -4.19 -6.69
C GLY A 12 -8.62 -5.74 -6.68
N TYR A 13 -7.49 -6.45 -6.69
CA TYR A 13 -7.47 -7.91 -6.61
C TYR A 13 -7.60 -8.40 -5.17
N SER A 14 -8.61 -9.24 -4.92
CA SER A 14 -8.91 -9.77 -3.57
C SER A 14 -7.75 -10.57 -2.97
N VAL A 15 -7.01 -11.31 -3.79
CA VAL A 15 -5.83 -12.07 -3.37
C VAL A 15 -4.72 -11.16 -2.84
N ASN A 16 -4.51 -10.00 -3.46
CA ASN A 16 -3.49 -9.04 -3.04
C ASN A 16 -3.89 -8.39 -1.71
N ARG A 17 -5.17 -8.03 -1.54
CA ARG A 17 -5.69 -7.53 -0.25
C ARG A 17 -5.51 -8.54 0.88
N GLN A 18 -5.80 -9.82 0.61
CA GLN A 18 -5.62 -10.90 1.59
C GLN A 18 -4.14 -11.11 1.94
N ALA A 19 -3.25 -11.06 0.95
CA ALA A 19 -1.80 -11.17 1.18
C ALA A 19 -1.28 -9.98 2.02
N LEU A 20 -1.70 -8.75 1.70
CA LEU A 20 -1.33 -7.56 2.44
C LEU A 20 -1.79 -7.65 3.91
N ALA A 21 -3.02 -8.11 4.15
CA ALA A 21 -3.57 -8.29 5.50
C ALA A 21 -2.79 -9.30 6.36
N GLN A 22 -2.10 -10.25 5.73
CA GLN A 22 -1.26 -11.25 6.41
C GLN A 22 0.17 -10.78 6.66
N LEU A 23 0.54 -9.58 6.20
CA LEU A 23 1.88 -9.03 6.38
C LEU A 23 2.19 -8.89 7.88
N PRO A 24 3.30 -9.48 8.37
CA PRO A 24 3.67 -9.36 9.77
C PRO A 24 4.13 -7.93 10.10
N ALA A 25 4.26 -7.62 11.39
CA ALA A 25 4.76 -6.32 11.82
C ALA A 25 6.29 -6.27 11.78
N TYR A 26 6.82 -5.14 11.32
CA TYR A 26 8.24 -4.79 11.25
C TYR A 26 8.48 -3.45 11.95
N PRO A 27 8.27 -3.36 13.28
CA PRO A 27 8.16 -2.08 14.01
C PRO A 27 9.46 -1.27 14.06
N ASN A 28 10.58 -1.84 13.61
CA ASN A 28 11.90 -1.20 13.58
C ASN A 28 12.41 -0.93 12.17
N ASP A 29 11.58 -1.15 11.14
CA ASP A 29 11.99 -1.07 9.74
C ASP A 29 11.11 -0.08 8.95
N TRP A 30 11.62 0.35 7.81
CA TRP A 30 10.95 1.28 6.90
C TRP A 30 10.48 0.56 5.64
N LEU A 31 9.44 1.10 5.00
CA LEU A 31 8.91 0.60 3.74
C LEU A 31 8.74 1.73 2.72
N ILE A 32 9.24 1.53 1.51
CA ILE A 32 8.86 2.31 0.32
C ILE A 32 7.72 1.58 -0.41
N VAL A 33 6.64 2.30 -0.70
CA VAL A 33 5.55 1.88 -1.57
C VAL A 33 5.63 2.71 -2.86
N ALA A 34 6.21 2.12 -3.91
CA ALA A 34 6.55 2.80 -5.15
C ALA A 34 5.44 2.71 -6.20
N GLY A 35 4.23 3.11 -5.80
CA GLY A 35 3.09 3.30 -6.70
C GLY A 35 2.21 2.08 -6.92
N ASP A 36 1.07 2.34 -7.57
CA ASP A 36 0.03 1.39 -7.97
C ASP A 36 -0.48 0.55 -6.78
N VAL A 37 -0.89 1.28 -5.73
CA VAL A 37 -1.49 0.71 -4.52
C VAL A 37 -2.88 0.17 -4.84
N GLY A 38 -3.69 0.95 -5.53
CA GLY A 38 -5.06 0.60 -5.88
C GLY A 38 -5.66 1.63 -6.83
N GLU A 39 -6.94 1.44 -7.14
CA GLU A 39 -7.66 2.28 -8.11
C GLU A 39 -8.68 3.21 -7.44
N THR A 40 -8.91 3.06 -6.12
CA THR A 40 -9.87 3.87 -5.35
C THR A 40 -9.24 4.48 -4.11
N GLU A 41 -9.78 5.61 -3.65
CA GLU A 41 -9.35 6.24 -2.39
C GLU A 41 -9.47 5.28 -1.19
N ALA A 42 -10.56 4.51 -1.12
CA ALA A 42 -10.78 3.55 -0.04
C ALA A 42 -9.65 2.49 0.02
N GLN A 43 -9.22 1.96 -1.13
CA GLN A 43 -8.11 1.00 -1.19
C GLN A 43 -6.80 1.64 -0.73
N PHE A 44 -6.55 2.88 -1.13
CA PHE A 44 -5.35 3.63 -0.73
C PHE A 44 -5.30 3.86 0.78
N VAL A 45 -6.41 4.33 1.36
CA VAL A 45 -6.53 4.58 2.81
C VAL A 45 -6.35 3.29 3.60
N ASP A 46 -7.03 2.21 3.21
CA ASP A 46 -6.91 0.90 3.88
C ASP A 46 -5.47 0.39 3.86
N ALA A 47 -4.77 0.54 2.71
CA ALA A 47 -3.38 0.14 2.56
C ALA A 47 -2.46 0.93 3.49
N LEU A 48 -2.55 2.26 3.49
CA LEU A 48 -1.69 3.10 4.32
C LEU A 48 -1.95 2.90 5.80
N GLN A 49 -3.21 2.77 6.23
CA GLN A 49 -3.54 2.46 7.64
C GLN A 49 -2.88 1.15 8.09
N LEU A 50 -2.99 0.12 7.28
CA LEU A 50 -2.37 -1.16 7.58
C LEU A 50 -0.84 -1.05 7.59
N LEU A 51 -0.22 -0.50 6.55
CA LEU A 51 1.24 -0.44 6.44
C LEU A 51 1.87 0.44 7.53
N THR A 52 1.27 1.59 7.84
CA THR A 52 1.74 2.48 8.92
C THR A 52 1.57 1.86 10.31
N SER A 53 0.65 0.91 10.49
CA SER A 53 0.56 0.12 11.72
C SER A 53 1.65 -0.95 11.85
N ARG A 54 2.32 -1.32 10.75
CA ARG A 54 3.29 -2.43 10.68
C ARG A 54 4.73 -1.97 10.60
N PHE A 55 5.00 -0.81 10.00
CA PHE A 55 6.36 -0.27 9.81
C PHE A 55 6.57 1.00 10.63
N ALA A 56 7.82 1.27 11.01
CA ALA A 56 8.18 2.48 11.72
C ALA A 56 7.98 3.74 10.86
N GLN A 57 8.17 3.60 9.55
CA GLN A 57 7.95 4.67 8.57
C GLN A 57 7.57 4.08 7.21
N VAL A 58 6.58 4.69 6.58
CA VAL A 58 6.14 4.35 5.22
C VAL A 58 6.36 5.56 4.32
N LEU A 59 7.09 5.38 3.24
CA LEU A 59 7.32 6.36 2.19
C LEU A 59 6.51 5.94 0.98
N TRP A 60 5.63 6.81 0.50
CA TRP A 60 4.83 6.53 -0.70
C TRP A 60 5.14 7.52 -1.82
N VAL A 61 5.15 7.01 -3.03
CA VAL A 61 5.18 7.79 -4.28
C VAL A 61 4.07 7.26 -5.17
N PRO A 62 3.25 8.11 -5.82
CA PRO A 62 2.15 7.66 -6.65
C PRO A 62 2.64 6.92 -7.91
N GLY A 63 1.93 5.84 -8.24
CA GLY A 63 1.91 5.23 -9.57
C GLY A 63 0.80 5.85 -10.42
N ASN A 64 0.58 5.33 -11.63
CA ASN A 64 -0.47 5.87 -12.50
C ASN A 64 -1.88 5.45 -12.06
N HIS A 65 -2.06 4.25 -11.50
CA HIS A 65 -3.37 3.78 -11.02
C HIS A 65 -3.83 4.59 -9.80
N ASP A 66 -2.89 5.01 -8.95
CA ASP A 66 -3.18 5.85 -7.77
C ASP A 66 -3.75 7.23 -8.13
N LEU A 67 -3.60 7.66 -9.39
CA LEU A 67 -4.01 8.96 -9.90
C LEU A 67 -5.26 8.89 -10.78
N TRP A 68 -5.86 7.71 -10.93
CA TRP A 68 -7.12 7.58 -11.65
C TRP A 68 -8.27 8.24 -10.88
N THR A 69 -9.24 8.74 -11.64
CA THR A 69 -10.55 9.12 -11.12
C THR A 69 -11.56 8.22 -11.81
N LEU A 70 -12.15 7.30 -11.06
CA LEU A 70 -13.12 6.37 -11.60
C LEU A 70 -14.47 7.07 -11.80
N PRO A 71 -15.34 6.58 -12.71
CA PRO A 71 -16.63 7.22 -12.98
C PRO A 71 -17.57 7.42 -11.78
N ASN A 72 -17.32 6.72 -10.67
CA ASN A 72 -18.17 6.70 -9.48
C ASN A 72 -17.44 7.15 -8.19
N ASP A 73 -16.27 7.78 -8.31
CA ASP A 73 -15.56 8.35 -7.16
C ASP A 73 -16.27 9.61 -6.60
#